data_AF-A0A528TF82-F1
#
_entry.id   AF-A0A528TF82-F1
#
_cell.length_a   1.000
_cell.length_b   1.000
_cell.length_c   1.000
_cell.angle_alpha   90.00
_cell.angle_beta   90.00
_cell.angle_gamma   90.00
#
_symmetry.space_group_name_H-M   'P 1'
#
loop_
_entity.id
_entity.type
_entity.pdbx_description
1 polymer ?
#
loop_
_entity_poly.entity_id
_entity_poly.type
_entity_poly.pdbx_seq_one_letter_code
_entity_poly.pdbx_strand_id
1 'polypeptide(L)'
;SYKMAGDATKMRIVMNFDREPDVKWFLLRAPHRLVVDLPSTKFAINAKDVKARGLVRSVRYGDLGEGVSRLILTGKGPFAVDRL
;
A
#
# COMPACT_ATOMS: atom_id res chain seq x y z
N SER A 1 5.89 -4.23 -10.30
CA SER A 1 6.38 -2.83 -10.22
C SER A 1 5.44 -1.99 -9.37
N TYR A 2 5.90 -0.88 -8.80
CA TYR A 2 5.10 0.02 -7.94
C TYR A 2 4.99 1.41 -8.58
N LYS A 3 3.79 1.99 -8.59
CA LYS A 3 3.55 3.38 -9.01
C LYS A 3 2.61 4.08 -8.06
N MET A 4 2.86 5.35 -7.81
CA MET A 4 2.01 6.23 -7.00
C MET A 4 1.83 7.58 -7.69
N ALA A 5 0.59 8.00 -7.90
CA ALA A 5 0.22 9.26 -8.51
C ALA A 5 -0.99 9.88 -7.81
N GLY A 6 -1.15 11.19 -7.96
CA GLY A 6 -2.23 11.95 -7.33
C GLY A 6 -1.72 13.08 -6.44
N ASP A 7 -2.63 13.63 -5.65
CA ASP A 7 -2.45 14.87 -4.91
C ASP A 7 -3.09 14.81 -3.50
N ALA A 8 -3.35 15.97 -2.90
CA ALA A 8 -3.94 16.09 -1.58
C ALA A 8 -5.45 15.75 -1.52
N THR A 9 -6.08 15.39 -2.64
CA THR A 9 -7.51 15.06 -2.74
C THR A 9 -7.75 13.61 -3.14
N LYS A 10 -6.94 13.07 -4.06
CA LYS A 10 -7.05 11.68 -4.51
C LYS A 10 -5.68 11.11 -4.83
N MET A 11 -5.44 9.89 -4.35
CA MET A 11 -4.24 9.12 -4.62
C MET A 11 -4.59 7.80 -5.31
N ARG A 12 -3.79 7.39 -6.29
CA ARG A 12 -3.83 6.08 -6.91
C ARG A 12 -2.48 5.40 -6.74
N ILE A 13 -2.54 4.16 -6.27
CA ILE A 13 -1.37 3.29 -6.16
C ILE A 13 -1.63 2.07 -7.02
N VAL A 14 -0.63 1.70 -7.81
CA VAL A 14 -0.69 0.55 -8.72
C VAL A 14 0.49 -0.35 -8.41
N MET A 15 0.19 -1.62 -8.17
CA MET A 15 1.17 -2.68 -7.97
C MET A 15 0.94 -3.77 -9.01
N ASN A 16 1.97 -4.06 -9.80
CA ASN A 16 1.94 -5.16 -10.74
C ASN A 16 2.58 -6.39 -10.11
N PHE A 17 1.83 -7.48 -10.12
CA PHE A 17 2.23 -8.82 -9.69
C PHE A 17 2.46 -9.70 -10.92
N ASP A 18 3.22 -10.78 -10.75
CA ASP A 18 3.47 -11.81 -11.77
C ASP A 18 2.29 -12.79 -11.93
N ARG A 19 1.40 -12.84 -10.95
CA ARG A 19 0.12 -13.55 -10.95
C ARG A 19 -0.91 -12.74 -10.17
N GLU A 20 -2.19 -13.04 -10.38
CA GLU A 20 -3.26 -12.48 -9.57
C GLU A 20 -3.09 -12.92 -8.10
N PRO A 21 -2.89 -11.99 -7.16
CA PRO A 21 -2.72 -12.33 -5.75
C PRO A 21 -4.08 -12.47 -5.06
N ASP A 22 -4.17 -13.38 -4.09
CA ASP A 22 -5.28 -13.37 -3.12
C ASP A 22 -5.06 -12.21 -2.13
N VAL A 23 -5.84 -11.14 -2.26
CA VAL A 23 -5.66 -9.91 -1.49
C VAL A 23 -6.67 -9.83 -0.35
N LYS A 24 -6.15 -9.59 0.86
CA LYS A 24 -6.97 -9.18 2.00
C LYS A 24 -6.60 -7.76 2.38
N TRP A 25 -7.55 -6.95 2.79
CA TRP A 25 -7.25 -5.57 3.18
C TRP A 25 -8.22 -5.08 4.24
N PHE A 26 -7.76 -4.09 5.00
CA PHE A 26 -8.55 -3.44 6.03
C PHE A 26 -8.01 -2.04 6.35
N LEU A 27 -8.83 -1.25 7.03
CA LEU A 27 -8.48 0.09 7.49
C LEU A 27 -8.21 0.09 8.99
N LEU A 28 -7.17 0.79 9.42
CA LEU A 28 -6.90 1.09 10.82
C LEU A 28 -7.01 2.60 11.06
N ARG A 29 -7.40 2.97 12.27
CA ARG A 29 -7.30 4.34 12.78
C ARG A 29 -6.10 4.48 13.73
N ALA A 30 -5.78 5.72 14.09
CA ALA A 30 -4.73 6.08 15.04
C ALA A 30 -3.35 5.40 14.78
N PRO A 31 -2.64 5.71 13.68
CA PRO A 31 -3.00 6.61 12.58
C PRO A 31 -3.84 5.93 11.49
N HIS A 32 -4.45 6.73 10.61
CA HIS A 32 -5.22 6.26 9.45
C HIS A 32 -4.35 5.46 8.48
N ARG A 33 -4.65 4.17 8.31
CA ARG A 33 -3.85 3.25 7.50
C ARG A 33 -4.72 2.38 6.62
N LEU A 34 -4.27 2.14 5.39
CA LEU A 34 -4.71 1.04 4.54
C LEU A 34 -3.66 -0.07 4.70
N VAL A 35 -4.11 -1.22 5.18
CA VAL A 35 -3.30 -2.42 5.28
C VAL A 35 -3.76 -3.37 4.18
N VAL A 36 -2.81 -3.85 3.39
CA VAL A 36 -3.03 -4.82 2.32
C VAL A 36 -2.13 -6.02 2.59
N ASP A 37 -2.76 -7.16 2.89
CA ASP A 37 -2.12 -8.45 3.05
C ASP A 37 -2.12 -9.18 1.73
N LEU A 38 -0.98 -9.79 1.44
CA LEU A 38 -0.66 -10.52 0.23
C LEU A 38 -0.13 -11.90 0.63
N PRO A 39 -0.25 -12.91 -0.25
CA PRO A 39 0.53 -14.13 -0.09
C PRO A 39 2.02 -13.79 -0.10
N SER A 40 2.88 -14.72 0.33
CA SER A 40 4.34 -14.53 0.37
C SER A 40 4.84 -13.88 -0.94
N THR A 41 5.20 -12.61 -0.83
CA THR A 41 5.45 -11.71 -1.96
C THR A 41 6.83 -11.12 -1.80
N LYS A 42 7.70 -11.37 -2.77
CA LYS A 42 8.99 -10.71 -2.85
C LYS A 42 8.80 -9.30 -3.43
N PHE A 43 9.00 -8.27 -2.61
CA PHE A 43 8.89 -6.89 -3.05
C PHE A 43 10.14 -6.41 -3.80
N ALA A 44 10.06 -6.32 -5.12
CA ALA A 44 11.06 -5.65 -5.96
C ALA A 44 10.62 -4.20 -6.26
N ILE A 45 10.73 -3.33 -5.26
CA ILE A 45 10.31 -1.92 -5.32
C ILE A 45 11.52 -1.01 -5.11
N ASN A 46 11.73 -0.02 -5.99
CA ASN A 46 12.76 0.97 -5.76
C ASN A 46 12.33 1.95 -4.67
N ALA A 47 13.23 2.32 -3.77
CA ALA A 47 12.95 3.25 -2.68
C ALA A 47 12.38 4.61 -3.17
N LYS A 48 12.81 5.08 -4.35
CA LYS A 48 12.30 6.31 -4.96
C LYS A 48 10.81 6.24 -5.34
N ASP A 49 10.32 5.05 -5.67
CA ASP A 49 8.94 4.86 -6.17
C ASP A 49 7.92 4.95 -5.01
N VAL A 50 8.35 4.67 -3.78
CA VAL A 50 7.54 4.76 -2.55
C VAL A 50 7.66 6.09 -1.82
N LYS A 51 8.32 7.09 -2.43
CA LYS A 51 8.39 8.44 -1.86
C LYS A 51 6.98 9.01 -1.69
N ALA A 52 6.61 9.26 -0.44
CA ALA A 52 5.31 9.76 -0.03
C ALA A 52 4.95 11.08 -0.75
N ARG A 53 3.69 11.22 -1.14
CA ARG A 53 3.12 12.40 -1.81
C ARG A 53 1.60 12.45 -1.62
N GLY A 54 1.02 13.62 -1.87
CA GLY A 54 -0.43 13.82 -1.79
C GLY A 54 -0.99 13.46 -0.41
N LEU A 55 -2.01 12.60 -0.38
CA LEU A 55 -2.62 12.07 0.85
C LEU A 55 -1.73 11.10 1.64
N VAL A 56 -0.73 10.48 1.00
CA VAL A 56 0.12 9.46 1.63
C VAL A 56 1.20 10.14 2.47
N ARG A 57 1.27 9.76 3.75
CA ARG A 57 2.33 10.15 4.69
C ARG A 57 3.53 9.22 4.63
N SER A 58 3.29 7.91 4.54
CA SER A 58 4.36 6.92 4.42
C SER A 58 3.85 5.61 3.82
N VAL A 59 4.78 4.86 3.23
CA VAL A 59 4.56 3.51 2.70
C VAL A 59 5.52 2.59 3.43
N ARG A 60 5.03 1.45 3.93
CA ARG A 60 5.85 0.35 4.45
C ARG A 60 5.43 -0.94 3.78
N TYR A 61 6.39 -1.82 3.55
CA TYR A 61 6.12 -3.15 3.04
C TYR A 61 7.14 -4.14 3.58
N GLY A 62 6.78 -5.40 3.64
CA GLY A 62 7.68 -6.47 4.06
C GLY A 62 7.01 -7.82 4.16
N ASP A 63 7.85 -8.84 4.29
CA ASP A 63 7.44 -10.18 4.68
C ASP A 63 7.12 -10.17 6.19
N LEU A 64 6.02 -10.80 6.58
CA LEU A 64 5.57 -10.91 7.98
C LEU A 64 5.86 -12.30 8.59
N GLY A 65 6.44 -13.21 7.81
CA GLY A 65 6.52 -14.63 8.12
C GLY A 65 5.24 -15.37 7.75
N GLU A 66 5.28 -16.70 7.94
CA GLU A 66 4.10 -17.59 7.85
C GLU A 66 3.32 -17.49 6.51
N GLY A 67 4.02 -17.17 5.42
CA GLY A 67 3.42 -17.08 4.10
C GLY A 67 2.65 -15.78 3.83
N VAL A 68 2.76 -14.77 4.70
CA VAL A 68 2.08 -13.48 4.56
C VAL A 68 3.09 -12.36 4.31
N SER A 69 2.75 -11.48 3.38
CA SER A 69 3.45 -10.23 3.13
C SER A 69 2.47 -9.08 3.25
N ARG A 70 2.93 -7.90 3.69
CA ARG A 70 2.03 -6.77 3.97
C ARG A 70 2.56 -5.47 3.38
N LEU A 71 1.67 -4.71 2.77
CA LEU A 71 1.83 -3.30 2.42
C LEU A 71 0.98 -2.46 3.38
N ILE A 72 1.56 -1.37 3.89
CA ILE A 72 0.87 -0.40 4.74
C ILE A 72 1.04 0.98 4.14
N LEU A 73 -0.08 1.64 3.84
CA LEU A 73 -0.12 3.05 3.47
C LEU A 73 -0.67 3.84 4.64
N THR A 74 0.11 4.79 5.16
CA THR A 74 -0.35 5.69 6.21
C THR A 74 -0.80 6.99 5.57
N GLY A 75 -2.04 7.41 5.84
CA GLY A 75 -2.59 8.69 5.38
C GLY A 75 -2.13 9.87 6.24
N LYS A 76 -2.14 11.07 5.66
CA LYS A 76 -1.97 12.33 6.42
C LYS A 76 -3.18 12.68 7.27
N GLY A 77 -4.35 12.14 6.94
CA GLY A 77 -5.61 12.27 7.66
C GLY A 77 -6.57 11.12 7.31
N PRO A 78 -7.84 11.20 7.72
CA PRO A 78 -8.86 10.25 7.30
C PRO A 78 -8.96 10.18 5.77
N PHE A 79 -9.22 8.98 5.24
CA PHE A 79 -9.49 8.76 3.82
C PHE A 79 -10.45 7.58 3.66
N ALA A 80 -11.07 7.51 2.49
CA ALA A 80 -11.86 6.36 2.05
C ALA A 80 -11.15 5.66 0.88
N VAL A 81 -11.44 4.38 0.69
CA VAL A 81 -10.98 3.59 -0.46
C VAL A 81 -12.13 3.46 -1.44
N ASP A 82 -11.95 4.00 -2.65
CA ASP A 82 -12.97 4.04 -3.71
C ASP A 82 -13.06 2.70 -4.44
N ARG A 83 -11.92 2.09 -4.75
CA ARG A 83 -11.82 0.78 -5.39
C ARG A 83 -10.51 0.08 -4.98
N LEU A 84 -10.60 -1.23 -4.79
CA LEU A 84 -9.44 -2.12 -4.76
C LEU A 84 -9.36 -2.89 -6.08
#